data_AF-A0A846WIW0-F1
#
_entry.id   AF-A0A846WIW0-F1
#
_cell.length_a   1.000
_cell.length_b   1.000
_cell.length_c   1.000
_cell.angle_alpha   90.00
_cell.angle_beta   90.00
_cell.angle_gamma   90.00
#
_symmetry.space_group_name_H-M   'P 1'
#
loop_
_entity.id
_entity.type
_entity.pdbx_description
1 polymer ?
#
loop_
_entity_poly.entity_id
_entity_poly.type
_entity_poly.pdbx_seq_one_letter_code
_entity_poly.pdbx_strand_id
1 'polypeptide(L)' 'MKIGIEYDGEEYHSSPEQRASDAARDAESARLGWKVIRADKHRMRTNPMGVVNEIAEAIRTRGGYYS' A
#
# COMPACT_ATOMS: atom_id res chain seq x y z
N MET A 1 4.00 1.42 15.41
CA MET A 1 3.22 1.68 14.18
C MET A 1 3.92 1.01 13.00
N LYS A 2 3.26 0.10 12.27
CA LYS A 2 3.88 -0.66 11.15
C LYS A 2 3.24 -0.27 9.79
N ILE A 3 3.77 0.84 9.30
CA ILE A 3 3.55 1.59 8.04
C ILE A 3 4.39 1.16 6.83
N GLY A 4 3.90 0.41 5.84
CA GLY A 4 4.63 0.21 4.58
C GLY A 4 4.02 1.06 3.46
N ILE A 5 4.82 1.82 2.71
CA ILE A 5 4.38 2.50 1.49
C ILE A 5 5.27 2.02 0.35
N GLU A 6 4.66 1.44 -0.68
CA GLU A 6 5.36 0.93 -1.86
C GLU A 6 4.92 1.74 -3.08
N TYR A 7 5.87 2.15 -3.92
CA TYR A 7 5.56 2.80 -5.19
C TYR A 7 5.80 1.85 -6.35
N ASP A 8 4.77 1.59 -7.14
CA ASP A 8 4.83 0.69 -8.29
C ASP A 8 4.99 1.43 -9.62
N GLY A 9 6.03 1.07 -10.37
CA GLY A 9 6.31 1.56 -11.71
C GLY A 9 5.40 0.94 -12.76
N GLU A 10 5.34 1.54 -13.96
CA GLU A 10 4.38 1.18 -15.03
C GLU A 10 4.47 -0.26 -15.56
N GLU A 11 5.53 -0.99 -15.28
CA GLU A 11 5.74 -2.35 -15.78
C GLU A 11 5.23 -3.42 -14.81
N TYR A 12 3.95 -3.39 -14.46
CA TYR A 12 3.27 -4.54 -13.86
C TYR A 12 2.52 -5.33 -14.94
N HIS A 13 3.23 -6.21 -15.63
CA HIS A 13 2.57 -7.36 -16.24
C HIS A 13 2.11 -8.25 -15.08
N SER A 14 0.83 -8.17 -14.68
CA SER A 14 0.29 -9.01 -13.61
C SER A 14 0.03 -10.42 -14.14
N SER A 15 1.06 -11.26 -14.21
CA SER A 15 0.85 -12.68 -14.48
C SER A 15 0.03 -13.32 -13.34
N PRO A 16 -0.70 -14.42 -13.61
CA PRO A 16 -1.40 -15.15 -12.56
C PRO A 16 -0.47 -15.59 -11.41
N GLU A 17 0.79 -15.93 -11.71
CA GLU A 17 1.79 -16.30 -10.70
C GLU A 17 2.20 -15.11 -9.82
N GLN A 18 2.36 -13.91 -10.40
CA GLN A 18 2.67 -12.70 -9.65
C GLN A 18 1.54 -12.33 -8.67
N ARG A 19 0.27 -12.44 -9.09
CA ARG A 19 -0.88 -12.21 -8.21
C ARG A 19 -0.91 -13.16 -7.01
N ALA A 20 -0.58 -14.43 -7.21
CA ALA A 20 -0.53 -15.41 -6.13
C ALA A 20 0.64 -15.12 -5.15
N SER A 21 1.80 -14.72 -5.68
CA SER A 21 2.95 -14.31 -4.86
C SER A 21 2.66 -13.05 -4.04
N ASP A 22 2.00 -12.06 -4.65
CA ASP A 22 1.63 -10.81 -3.97
C ASP A 22 0.61 -11.07 -2.85
N ALA A 23 -0.39 -11.92 -3.10
CA ALA A 23 -1.36 -12.30 -2.07
C ALA A 23 -0.69 -13.00 -0.86
N ALA A 24 0.29 -13.87 -1.11
CA ALA A 24 1.05 -14.54 -0.05
C ALA A 24 1.92 -13.53 0.75
N ARG A 25 2.57 -12.58 0.07
CA ARG A 25 3.34 -11.50 0.69
C ARG A 25 2.46 -10.56 1.51
N ASP A 26 1.27 -10.23 1.02
CA ASP A 26 0.31 -9.38 1.71
C ASP A 26 -0.25 -10.07 2.96
N ALA A 27 -0.56 -11.36 2.87
CA ALA A 27 -0.99 -12.17 4.01
C ALA A 27 0.10 -12.23 5.09
N GLU A 28 1.37 -12.38 4.70
CA GLU A 28 2.48 -12.39 5.64
C GLU A 28 2.71 -11.01 6.28
N SER A 29 2.66 -9.95 5.49
CA SER A 29 2.77 -8.57 5.97
C SER A 29 1.68 -8.27 7.01
N ALA A 30 0.44 -8.68 6.71
CA ALA A 30 -0.69 -8.54 7.63
C ALA A 30 -0.49 -9.35 8.92
N ARG A 31 -0.03 -10.61 8.84
CA ARG A 31 0.31 -11.44 10.02
C ARG A 31 1.36 -10.78 10.91
N LEU A 32 2.36 -10.13 10.32
CA LEU A 32 3.41 -9.40 11.04
C LEU A 32 2.95 -8.02 11.54
N GLY A 33 1.70 -7.64 11.27
CA GLY A 33 1.07 -6.39 11.72
C GLY A 33 1.33 -5.19 10.81
N TRP A 34 1.94 -5.38 9.65
CA TRP A 34 2.16 -4.33 8.65
C TRP A 34 0.88 -4.03 7.86
N LYS A 35 0.61 -2.74 7.65
CA LYS A 35 -0.30 -2.29 6.59
C LYS A 35 0.58 -1.75 5.47
N VAL A 36 0.53 -2.37 4.30
CA VAL A 36 1.20 -1.87 3.10
C VAL A 36 0.19 -1.09 2.27
N ILE A 37 0.55 0.12 1.85
CA ILE A 37 -0.21 0.99 0.95
C ILE A 37 0.58 1.10 -0.34
N ARG A 38 0.00 0.66 -1.45
CA ARG A 38 0.67 0.68 -2.77
C ARG A 38 0.18 1.87 -3.60
N ALA A 39 1.10 2.72 -4.00
CA ALA A 39 0.83 3.84 -4.90
C ALA A 39 1.46 3.56 -6.26
N ASP A 40 0.67 3.52 -7.33
CA ASP A 40 1.20 3.42 -8.68
C ASP A 40 1.15 4.78 -9.39
N LYS A 41 1.81 4.87 -10.55
CA LYS A 41 1.81 6.09 -11.37
C LYS A 41 0.40 6.55 -11.75
N HIS A 42 -0.53 5.64 -11.99
CA HIS A 42 -1.91 6.01 -12.33
C HIS A 42 -2.58 6.71 -11.15
N ARG A 43 -2.55 6.11 -9.94
CA ARG A 43 -3.09 6.69 -8.70
C ARG A 43 -2.44 8.02 -8.38
N MET A 44 -1.12 8.11 -8.49
CA MET A 44 -0.39 9.35 -8.23
C MET A 44 -0.74 10.45 -9.25
N ARG A 45 -1.10 10.09 -10.49
CA ARG A 45 -1.50 11.05 -11.53
C ARG A 45 -2.97 11.45 -11.42
N THR A 46 -3.87 10.52 -11.10
CA THR A 46 -5.32 10.75 -11.15
C THR A 46 -5.93 11.10 -9.80
N ASN A 47 -5.34 10.63 -8.70
CA ASN A 47 -5.84 10.88 -7.35
C ASN A 47 -4.71 10.83 -6.28
N PRO A 48 -3.72 11.72 -6.34
CA PRO A 48 -2.63 11.75 -5.36
C PRO A 48 -3.13 12.01 -3.93
N MET A 49 -4.16 12.84 -3.77
CA MET A 49 -4.75 13.11 -2.45
C MET A 49 -5.44 11.89 -1.85
N GLY A 50 -6.01 11.00 -2.69
CA GLY A 50 -6.53 9.73 -2.21
C GLY A 50 -5.46 8.84 -1.57
N VAL A 51 -4.24 8.83 -2.12
CA VAL A 51 -3.10 8.11 -1.53
C VAL A 51 -2.69 8.74 -0.20
N VAL A 52 -2.58 10.06 -0.15
CA VAL A 52 -2.23 10.80 1.09
C VAL A 52 -3.26 10.55 2.18
N ASN A 53 -4.54 10.62 1.85
CA ASN A 53 -5.63 10.36 2.80
C ASN A 53 -5.57 8.92 3.31
N GLU A 54 -5.33 7.92 2.44
CA GLU A 54 -5.17 6.52 2.87
C GLU A 54 -4.02 6.34 3.87
N ILE A 55 -2.90 7.04 3.64
CA ILE A 55 -1.75 7.03 4.56
C ILE A 55 -2.11 7.68 5.90
N ALA A 56 -2.73 8.86 5.86
CA ALA A 56 -3.15 9.57 7.06
C ALA A 56 -4.14 8.74 7.90
N GLU A 57 -5.13 8.11 7.26
CA GLU A 57 -6.06 7.18 7.90
C GLU A 57 -5.35 6.00 8.56
N ALA A 58 -4.39 5.39 7.86
CA ALA A 58 -3.61 4.27 8.40
C ALA A 58 -2.77 4.68 9.62
N ILE A 59 -2.22 5.90 9.63
CA ILE A 59 -1.50 6.46 10.78
C ILE A 59 -2.45 6.66 11.97
N ARG A 60 -3.59 7.32 11.75
CA ARG A 60 -4.57 7.64 12.81
C ARG A 60 -5.17 6.40 13.46
N THR A 61 -5.60 5.43 12.65
CA THR A 61 -6.17 4.15 13.13
C THR A 61 -5.18 3.34 13.97
N ARG A 62 -3.87 3.61 13.84
CA ARG A 62 -2.80 2.97 14.61
C ARG A 62 -2.29 3.84 15.77
N GLY A 63 -3.03 4.88 16.14
CA GLY A 63 -2.74 5.75 17.28
C GLY A 63 -1.68 6.83 17.02
N GLY A 64 -1.26 7.01 15.77
CA GLY A 64 -0.37 8.11 15.38
C GLY A 64 -1.15 9.39 15.08
N TYR A 65 -0.50 10.54 15.26
CA TYR A 65 -1.02 11.84 14.82
C TYR A 65 -0.32 12.26 13.51
N TYR A 66 -1.12 12.70 12.53
CA TYR A 66 -0.68 13.31 11.28
C TYR A 66 -1.56 14.53 11.04
N SER A 67 -0.95 15.72 10.99
CA SER A 67 -1.62 17.04 10.87
C SER A 67 -1.24 17.73 9.57
#